data_AF-A0A2E4JM94-F1
#
_entry.id   AF-A0A2E4JM94-F1
#
_cell.length_a   1.000
_cell.length_b   1.000
_cell.length_c   1.000
_cell.angle_alpha   90.00
_cell.angle_beta   90.00
_cell.angle_gamma   90.00
#
_symmetry.space_group_name_H-M   'P 1'
#
loop_
_entity.id
_entity.type
_entity.pdbx_description
1 polymer ?
#
loop_
_entity_poly.entity_id
_entity_poly.type
_entity_poly.pdbx_seq_one_letter_code
_entity_poly.pdbx_strand_id
1 'polypeptide(L)'
;MPVSNKIKNFMEQGSWIRKMFEEGISLKRQYGEENVFDLSLGNPVIDPPDEFFAKLKAIADNPTSGMHRYMPNAGLPETREAVARQLTDEAGIPFTLNEIIMT
;
A
#
# COMPACT_ATOMS: atom_id res chain seq x y z
N MET A 1 10.14 13.82 -27.80
CA MET A 1 8.78 13.53 -27.31
C MET A 1 8.27 14.75 -26.55
N PRO A 2 7.09 15.30 -26.87
CA PRO A 2 6.51 16.38 -26.09
C PRO A 2 6.01 15.82 -24.76
N VAL A 3 6.85 15.87 -23.73
CA VAL A 3 6.51 15.52 -22.34
C VAL A 3 6.82 16.75 -21.50
N SER A 4 6.00 17.03 -20.48
CA SER A 4 6.25 18.17 -19.60
C SER A 4 7.60 18.03 -18.90
N ASN A 5 8.30 19.15 -18.69
CA ASN A 5 9.60 19.15 -18.00
C ASN A 5 9.50 18.51 -16.60
N LYS A 6 8.37 18.68 -15.91
CA LYS A 6 8.11 18.05 -14.60
C LYS A 6 8.16 16.53 -14.68
N ILE A 7 7.47 15.93 -15.65
CA ILE A 7 7.46 14.47 -15.83
C ILE A 7 8.83 13.97 -16.26
N LYS A 8 9.51 14.69 -17.15
CA LYS A 8 10.89 14.36 -17.56
C LYS A 8 11.83 14.28 -16.35
N ASN A 9 11.78 15.26 -15.46
CA ASN A 9 12.63 15.27 -14.25
C ASN A 9 12.29 14.11 -13.29
N PHE A 10 11.01 13.76 -13.13
CA PHE A 10 10.62 12.61 -12.30
C PHE A 10 11.09 11.27 -12.88
N MET A 11 11.07 11.12 -14.21
CA MET A 11 11.62 9.93 -14.88
C MET A 11 13.13 9.81 -14.67
N GLU A 12 13.85 10.93 -14.65
CA GLU A 12 15.30 10.94 -14.39
C GLU A 12 15.63 10.61 -12.93
N GLN A 13 14.84 11.10 -11.97
CA GLN A 13 15.08 10.94 -10.53
C GLN A 13 14.61 9.60 -9.95
N GLY A 14 13.55 9.01 -10.50
CA GLY A 14 12.72 8.01 -9.81
C GLY A 14 13.27 6.58 -9.67
N SER A 15 14.56 6.32 -9.83
CA SER A 15 15.01 4.92 -9.98
C SER A 15 16.33 4.54 -9.31
N TRP A 16 16.86 5.32 -8.37
CA TRP A 16 18.08 4.86 -7.67
C TRP A 16 17.81 3.63 -6.78
N ILE A 17 16.75 3.68 -5.96
CA ILE A 17 16.37 2.54 -5.11
C ILE A 17 16.02 1.31 -5.96
N ARG A 18 15.26 1.50 -7.04
CA ARG A 18 14.86 0.40 -7.93
C ARG A 18 16.05 -0.19 -8.70
N LYS A 19 16.98 0.63 -9.18
CA LYS A 19 18.23 0.14 -9.78
C LYS A 19 19.06 -0.66 -8.79
N MET A 20 19.17 -0.20 -7.55
CA MET A 20 19.90 -0.94 -6.51
C MET A 20 19.24 -2.29 -6.21
N PHE A 21 17.91 -2.34 -6.18
CA PHE A 21 17.18 -3.59 -6.04
C PHE A 21 17.41 -4.55 -7.22
N GLU A 22 17.37 -4.06 -8.46
CA GLU A 22 17.65 -4.86 -9.65
C GLU A 22 19.09 -5.37 -9.67
N GLU A 23 20.05 -4.55 -9.24
CA GLU A 23 21.45 -4.96 -9.05
C GLU A 23 21.57 -6.01 -7.94
N GLY A 24 20.85 -5.85 -6.83
CA GLY A 24 20.76 -6.84 -5.75
C GLY A 24 20.31 -8.21 -6.27
N ILE A 25 19.29 -8.25 -7.12
CA ILE A 25 18.84 -9.50 -7.78
C ILE A 25 19.96 -10.09 -8.65
N SER A 26 20.67 -9.27 -9.42
CA SER A 26 21.79 -9.70 -10.27
C SER A 26 22.91 -10.33 -9.42
N LEU A 27 23.34 -9.64 -8.36
CA LEU A 27 24.38 -10.09 -7.44
C LEU A 27 23.97 -11.38 -6.72
N LYS A 28 22.71 -11.51 -6.27
CA LYS A 28 22.18 -12.72 -5.63
C LYS A 28 22.25 -13.93 -6.56
N ARG A 29 21.98 -13.75 -7.86
CA ARG A 29 22.13 -14.81 -8.88
C ARG A 29 23.60 -15.20 -9.09
N GLN A 30 24.51 -14.24 -9.00
CA GLN A 30 25.94 -14.47 -9.24
C GLN A 30 26.65 -15.06 -8.02
N TYR A 31 26.29 -14.63 -6.81
CA TYR A 31 27.03 -14.91 -5.59
C TYR A 31 26.23 -15.70 -4.56
N GLY A 32 24.93 -15.96 -4.76
CA GLY A 32 24.05 -16.59 -3.77
C GLY A 32 23.29 -15.57 -2.92
N GLU A 33 22.06 -15.90 -2.52
CA GLU A 33 21.19 -15.03 -1.71
C GLU A 33 21.82 -14.69 -0.35
N GLU A 34 22.53 -15.65 0.24
CA GLU A 34 23.18 -15.53 1.54
C GLU A 34 24.40 -14.59 1.54
N ASN A 35 24.95 -14.28 0.37
CA ASN A 35 26.16 -13.46 0.22
C ASN A 35 25.86 -12.00 -0.17
N VAL A 36 24.57 -11.64 -0.30
CA VAL A 36 24.15 -10.30 -0.72
C VAL A 36 23.16 -9.71 0.29
N PHE A 37 23.64 -8.71 1.02
CA PHE A 37 22.85 -7.95 1.98
C PHE A 37 22.10 -6.80 1.28
N ASP A 38 20.97 -7.12 0.67
CA ASP A 38 20.12 -6.12 0.02
C ASP A 38 19.29 -5.33 1.04
N LEU A 39 19.66 -4.07 1.25
CA LEU A 39 18.99 -3.11 2.14
C LEU A 39 18.32 -1.97 1.34
N SER A 40 18.00 -2.21 0.06
CA SER A 40 17.50 -1.18 -0.84
C SER A 40 15.99 -0.92 -0.69
N LEU A 41 15.15 -1.96 -0.76
CA LEU A 41 13.69 -1.83 -0.71
C LEU A 41 13.14 -1.90 0.72
N GLY A 42 12.20 -0.99 1.01
CA GLY A 42 11.44 -0.94 2.27
C GLY A 42 10.10 -1.67 2.21
N ASN A 43 10.02 -2.80 1.51
CA ASN A 43 8.79 -3.60 1.51
C ASN A 43 8.58 -4.25 2.89
N PRO A 44 7.34 -4.32 3.40
CA PRO A 44 7.04 -5.12 4.58
C PRO A 44 7.47 -6.58 4.37
N VAL A 45 8.05 -7.20 5.39
CA VAL A 45 8.56 -8.60 5.35
C VAL A 45 7.66 -9.59 6.09
N ILE A 46 6.58 -9.09 6.71
CA ILE A 46 5.66 -9.88 7.51
C ILE A 46 4.36 -9.99 6.72
N ASP A 47 3.85 -11.22 6.63
CA ASP A 47 2.55 -11.48 6.01
C ASP A 47 1.40 -10.86 6.84
N PRO A 48 0.28 -10.48 6.21
CA PRO A 48 -0.92 -10.05 6.93
C PRO A 48 -1.41 -11.12 7.91
N PRO A 49 -2.13 -10.74 8.99
CA PRO A 49 -2.72 -11.71 9.92
C PRO A 49 -3.81 -12.58 9.25
N ASP A 50 -4.02 -13.80 9.75
CA ASP A 50 -5.02 -14.76 9.21
C ASP A 50 -6.43 -14.18 9.06
N GLU A 51 -6.81 -13.25 9.94
CA GLU A 51 -8.10 -12.56 9.89
C GLU A 51 -8.30 -11.80 8.57
N PHE A 52 -7.24 -11.20 8.02
CA PHE A 52 -7.31 -10.51 6.74
C PHE A 52 -7.77 -11.45 5.62
N PHE A 53 -7.15 -12.62 5.52
CA PHE A 53 -7.50 -13.62 4.51
C PHE A 53 -8.91 -14.18 4.72
N ALA A 54 -9.31 -14.42 5.97
CA ALA A 54 -10.65 -14.89 6.30
C ALA A 54 -11.73 -13.88 5.87
N LYS A 55 -11.53 -12.57 6.13
CA LYS A 55 -12.49 -11.52 5.74
C LYS A 55 -12.52 -11.30 4.23
N LEU A 56 -11.36 -11.29 3.58
CA LEU A 56 -11.28 -11.15 2.13
C LEU A 56 -12.05 -12.28 1.43
N LYS A 57 -11.87 -13.53 1.88
CA LYS A 57 -12.61 -14.68 1.36
C LYS A 57 -14.10 -14.56 1.61
N ALA A 58 -14.51 -14.18 2.82
CA ALA A 58 -15.92 -14.01 3.15
C ALA A 58 -16.62 -12.99 2.24
N ILE A 59 -15.95 -11.89 1.88
CA ILE A 59 -16.49 -10.88 0.94
C ILE A 59 -16.57 -11.47 -0.48
N ALA A 60 -15.52 -12.14 -0.94
CA ALA A 60 -15.47 -12.73 -2.27
C ALA A 60 -16.55 -13.82 -2.49
N ASP A 61 -16.81 -14.63 -1.46
CA ASP A 61 -17.77 -15.73 -1.51
C ASP A 61 -19.24 -15.24 -1.40
N ASN A 62 -19.49 -13.97 -1.03
CA ASN A 62 -20.82 -13.41 -0.82
C ASN A 62 -21.05 -12.12 -1.63
N PRO A 63 -21.06 -12.19 -2.98
CA PRO A 63 -21.23 -11.01 -3.81
C PRO A 63 -22.60 -10.38 -3.63
N THR A 64 -22.64 -9.06 -3.42
CA THR A 64 -23.88 -8.28 -3.36
C THR A 64 -24.01 -7.35 -4.57
N SER A 65 -25.24 -7.03 -4.94
CA SER A 65 -25.50 -6.11 -6.06
C SER A 65 -24.89 -4.74 -5.76
N GLY A 66 -24.00 -4.29 -6.65
CA GLY A 66 -23.35 -2.99 -6.52
C GLY A 66 -22.08 -2.95 -5.67
N MET A 67 -21.60 -4.09 -5.14
CA MET A 67 -20.39 -4.19 -4.31
C MET A 67 -19.12 -3.59 -4.95
N HIS A 68 -19.03 -3.61 -6.29
CA HIS A 68 -17.89 -3.10 -7.04
C HIS A 68 -18.11 -1.70 -7.64
N ARG A 69 -19.20 -1.02 -7.28
CA ARG A 69 -19.46 0.35 -7.76
C ARG A 69 -18.52 1.34 -7.07
N TYR A 70 -18.40 2.54 -7.66
CA TYR A 70 -17.66 3.63 -7.06
C TYR A 70 -18.21 3.99 -5.67
N MET A 71 -17.28 4.25 -4.75
CA MET A 71 -17.53 4.88 -3.47
C MET A 71 -17.51 6.42 -3.60
N PRO A 72 -18.02 7.18 -2.60
CA PRO A 72 -17.80 8.62 -2.53
C PRO A 72 -16.31 8.97 -2.57
N ASN A 73 -15.95 10.17 -3.03
CA ASN A 73 -14.56 10.60 -3.17
C ASN A 73 -13.73 10.49 -1.88
N ALA A 74 -14.34 10.70 -0.71
CA ALA A 74 -13.66 10.58 0.57
C ALA A 74 -13.50 9.12 1.05
N GLY A 75 -14.17 8.17 0.40
CA GLY A 75 -14.26 6.76 0.80
C GLY A 75 -15.65 6.36 1.31
N LEU A 76 -15.81 5.05 1.54
CA LEU A 76 -17.01 4.47 2.16
C LEU A 76 -17.21 5.02 3.58
N PRO A 77 -18.41 5.53 3.94
CA PRO A 77 -18.70 6.05 5.28
C PRO A 77 -18.36 5.07 6.40
N GLU A 78 -18.73 3.80 6.24
CA GLU A 78 -18.50 2.74 7.22
C GLU A 78 -17.00 2.45 7.45
N THR A 79 -16.19 2.50 6.38
CA THR A 79 -14.74 2.34 6.47
C THR A 79 -14.12 3.53 7.20
N ARG A 80 -14.55 4.76 6.86
CA ARG A 80 -14.05 5.99 7.50
C ARG A 80 -14.39 6.05 8.98
N GLU A 81 -15.60 5.64 9.36
CA GLU A 81 -16.00 5.52 10.77
C GLU A 81 -15.16 4.49 11.53
N ALA A 82 -14.87 3.34 10.92
CA ALA A 82 -14.03 2.32 11.54
C ALA A 82 -12.61 2.82 11.82
N VAL A 83 -12.00 3.51 10.85
CA VAL A 83 -10.67 4.14 11.02
C VAL A 83 -10.71 5.22 12.09
N ALA A 84 -11.73 6.09 12.10
CA ALA A 84 -11.87 7.14 13.10
C ALA A 84 -11.97 6.58 14.52
N ARG A 85 -12.72 5.48 14.72
CA ARG A 85 -12.81 4.78 16.01
C ARG A 85 -11.44 4.25 16.46
N GLN A 86 -10.74 3.54 15.58
CA GLN A 86 -9.41 3.00 15.90
C GLN A 86 -8.43 4.11 16.29
N LEU A 87 -8.39 5.22 15.55
CA LEU A 87 -7.54 6.36 15.87
C LEU A 87 -7.94 7.03 17.18
N THR A 88 -9.23 7.06 17.50
CA THR A 88 -9.72 7.58 18.78
C THR A 88 -9.21 6.72 19.95
N ASP A 89 -9.25 5.40 19.79
CA ASP A 89 -8.78 4.45 20.80
C ASP A 89 -7.25 4.53 20.99
N GLU A 90 -6.49 4.69 19.90
CA GLU A 90 -5.02 4.76 19.92
C GLU A 90 -4.49 6.11 20.44
N ALA A 91 -5.10 7.21 20.02
CA ALA A 91 -4.59 8.56 20.29
C ALA A 91 -5.32 9.28 21.44
N GLY A 92 -6.48 8.79 21.88
CA GLY A 92 -7.33 9.46 22.88
C GLY A 92 -7.97 10.76 22.41
N ILE A 93 -8.00 11.01 21.10
CA ILE A 93 -8.59 12.20 20.47
C ILE A 93 -9.90 11.78 19.79
N PRO A 94 -11.02 12.50 19.96
CA PRO A 94 -12.33 12.10 19.43
C PRO A 94 -12.43 12.35 17.92
N PHE A 95 -11.83 11.48 17.11
CA PHE A 95 -11.95 11.54 15.65
C PHE A 95 -13.35 11.10 15.21
N THR A 96 -13.87 11.74 14.17
CA THR A 96 -15.07 11.32 13.45
C THR A 96 -14.71 10.96 12.01
N LEU A 97 -15.65 10.38 11.26
CA LEU A 97 -15.44 10.13 9.84
C LEU A 97 -15.08 11.40 9.04
N ASN A 98 -15.46 12.59 9.52
CA ASN A 98 -15.22 13.85 8.82
C ASN A 98 -13.73 14.21 8.73
N GLU A 99 -12.91 13.68 9.63
CA GLU A 99 -11.47 13.85 9.64
C GLU A 99 -10.73 12.78 8.80
N ILE A 100 -11.44 11.78 8.26
CA ILE A 100 -10.85 10.66 7.53
C ILE A 100 -11.13 10.77 6.02
N ILE A 101 -10.08 10.71 5.22
CA ILE A 101 -10.12 10.60 3.76
C ILE A 101 -9.34 9.35 3.36
N MET A 102 -9.98 8.42 2.67
CA MET A 102 -9.33 7.21 2.14
C MET A 102 -8.54 7.55 0.87
N THR A 103 -7.32 7.01 0.73
CA THR A 103 -6.39 7.29 -0.38
C THR A 103 -5.88 6.03 -1.05
#